data_AF-A0A437Q945-F1
#
_entry.id   AF-A0A437Q945-F1
#
_cell.length_a   1.000
_cell.length_b   1.000
_cell.length_c   1.000
_cell.angle_alpha   90.00
_cell.angle_beta   90.00
_cell.angle_gamma   90.00
#
_symmetry.space_group_name_H-M   'P 1'
#
loop_
_entity.id
_entity.type
_entity.pdbx_description
1 polymer ?
#
loop_
_entity_poly.entity_id
_entity_poly.type
_entity_poly.pdbx_seq_one_letter_code
_entity_poly.pdbx_strand_id
1 'polypeptide(L)'
;MKNLKIKHKILLLTVLPLTITLVALLFISIAQIRSLGEAEIVQVRQTMMEAKKESLKNYLAIVKTSILPIIKSDQPEDVVRQKVDAVLRSIRYGSNNGYIFAIAYDGITQVQPIKISLEGKNTLELEDENGVRFIEELIRAARNGSGYVEYMWRKPSIEQSAPKLAYAVDLPEFNWILGTGFYIDDIDLVIERRQREIDDKVKATTILSLVVGLVILLVIIAVNLWISNHALVKPIRELSESARQMSLGKMDTEINVESNDEIGELADAVKRMQKSLLVIFKKLKQK
;
A
#
# COMPACT_ATOMS: atom_id res chain seq x y z
N MET A 1 11.69 35.70 20.94
CA MET A 1 13.13 35.33 21.05
C MET A 1 14.00 36.29 21.88
N LYS A 2 13.55 37.50 22.25
CA LYS A 2 14.43 38.50 22.91
C LYS A 2 15.03 38.06 24.26
N ASN A 3 14.33 37.21 25.03
CA ASN A 3 14.78 36.78 26.38
C ASN A 3 15.45 35.39 26.45
N LEU A 4 15.68 34.73 25.31
CA LEU A 4 16.31 33.40 25.29
C LEU A 4 17.84 33.50 25.31
N LYS A 5 18.49 32.70 26.17
CA LYS A 5 19.96 32.51 26.13
C LYS A 5 20.38 31.99 24.75
N ILE A 6 21.56 32.41 24.29
CA ILE A 6 22.11 32.07 22.95
C ILE A 6 22.03 30.57 22.66
N LYS A 7 22.35 29.71 23.64
CA LYS A 7 22.25 28.24 23.51
C LYS A 7 20.88 27.74 23.04
N HIS A 8 19.80 28.31 23.56
CA HIS A 8 18.43 27.89 23.21
C HIS A 8 18.01 28.45 21.86
N LYS A 9 18.53 29.61 21.46
CA LYS A 9 18.28 30.18 20.13
C LYS A 9 18.88 29.30 19.04
N ILE A 10 20.13 28.87 19.21
CA ILE A 10 20.82 27.99 18.26
C ILE A 10 20.12 26.64 18.17
N LEU A 11 19.81 26.04 19.33
CA LEU A 11 19.14 24.74 19.38
C LEU A 11 17.76 24.79 18.71
N LEU A 12 16.99 25.86 18.92
CA LEU A 12 15.69 26.03 18.25
C LEU A 12 15.84 26.23 16.74
N LEU A 13 16.87 26.96 16.29
CA LEU A 13 17.09 27.27 14.88
C LEU A 13 17.61 26.06 14.07
N THR A 14 18.25 25.09 14.72
CA THR A 14 18.73 23.86 14.07
C THR A 14 17.76 22.69 14.20
N VAL A 15 17.19 22.48 15.40
CA VAL A 15 16.31 21.34 15.66
C VAL A 15 14.95 21.49 14.98
N LEU A 16 14.34 22.68 15.01
CA LEU A 16 13.01 22.89 14.44
C LEU A 16 12.92 22.56 12.94
N PRO A 17 13.74 23.15 12.05
CA PRO A 17 13.66 22.85 10.62
C PRO A 17 13.96 21.38 10.33
N LEU A 18 14.90 20.77 11.06
CA LEU A 18 15.20 19.34 10.93
C LEU A 18 13.99 18.47 11.28
N THR A 19 13.34 18.74 12.41
CA THR A 19 12.15 17.96 12.82
C THR A 19 11.03 18.08 11.80
N ILE A 20 10.82 19.26 11.21
CA ILE A 20 9.85 19.48 10.14
C ILE A 20 10.22 18.64 8.91
N THR A 21 11.49 18.65 8.49
CA THR A 21 11.95 17.85 7.35
C THR A 21 11.79 16.35 7.60
N LEU A 22 12.11 15.84 8.80
CA LEU A 22 11.93 14.43 9.14
C LEU A 22 10.46 14.00 9.11
N VAL A 23 9.56 14.83 9.65
CA VAL A 23 8.11 14.57 9.60
C VAL A 23 7.60 14.61 8.16
N ALA A 24 8.06 15.57 7.35
CA ALA A 24 7.68 15.67 5.95
C ALA A 24 8.15 14.43 5.15
N LEU A 25 9.39 13.98 5.36
CA LEU A 25 9.92 12.78 4.70
C LEU A 25 9.16 11.52 5.12
N LEU A 26 8.82 11.38 6.40
CA LEU A 26 7.99 10.29 6.89
C LEU A 26 6.62 10.29 6.21
N PHE A 27 5.97 11.46 6.16
CA PHE A 27 4.66 11.61 5.51
C PHE A 27 4.72 11.25 4.02
N ILE A 28 5.69 11.78 3.28
CA ILE A 28 5.90 11.46 1.86
C ILE A 28 6.13 9.96 1.66
N SER A 29 6.96 9.34 2.49
CA SER A 29 7.25 7.90 2.41
C SER A 29 6.00 7.05 2.63
N ILE A 30 5.20 7.36 3.64
CA ILE A 30 3.94 6.64 3.90
C ILE A 30 2.97 6.82 2.72
N ALA A 31 2.82 8.06 2.23
CA ALA A 31 1.94 8.34 1.09
C ALA A 31 2.37 7.59 -0.17
N GLN A 32 3.67 7.53 -0.44
CA GLN A 32 4.23 6.81 -1.59
C GLN A 32 4.02 5.30 -1.49
N ILE A 33 4.26 4.69 -0.31
CA ILE A 33 4.05 3.24 -0.11
C ILE A 33 2.57 2.89 -0.30
N ARG A 34 1.65 3.69 0.25
CA ARG A 34 0.22 3.47 0.08
C ARG A 34 -0.22 3.61 -1.36
N SER A 35 0.20 4.68 -2.05
CA SER A 35 -0.15 4.90 -3.44
C SER A 35 0.36 3.79 -4.36
N LEU A 36 1.61 3.36 -4.20
CA LEU A 36 2.17 2.25 -4.97
C LEU A 36 1.49 0.92 -4.62
N GLY A 37 1.20 0.67 -3.34
CA GLY A 37 0.50 -0.52 -2.89
C GLY A 37 -0.93 -0.64 -3.41
N GLU A 38 -1.69 0.47 -3.41
CA GLU A 38 -3.04 0.51 -3.99
C GLU A 38 -3.01 0.27 -5.49
N ALA A 39 -2.07 0.88 -6.21
CA ALA A 39 -1.88 0.64 -7.64
C ALA A 39 -1.53 -0.83 -7.94
N GLU A 40 -0.64 -1.43 -7.14
CA GLU A 40 -0.29 -2.85 -7.23
C GLU A 40 -1.53 -3.74 -7.01
N ILE A 41 -2.35 -3.46 -5.99
CA ILE A 41 -3.57 -4.21 -5.70
C ILE A 41 -4.55 -4.19 -6.88
N VAL A 42 -4.79 -3.00 -7.45
CA VAL A 42 -5.69 -2.84 -8.60
C VAL A 42 -5.16 -3.64 -9.80
N GLN A 43 -3.85 -3.55 -10.07
CA GLN A 43 -3.21 -4.27 -11.16
C GLN A 43 -3.26 -5.79 -10.96
N VAL A 44 -2.98 -6.28 -9.75
CA VAL A 44 -3.05 -7.71 -9.40
C VAL A 44 -4.47 -8.23 -9.57
N ARG A 45 -5.48 -7.50 -9.06
CA ARG A 45 -6.89 -7.87 -9.21
C ARG A 45 -7.25 -7.99 -10.70
N GLN A 46 -6.93 -6.98 -11.49
CA GLN A 46 -7.23 -6.96 -12.92
C GLN A 46 -6.56 -8.13 -13.66
N THR A 47 -5.26 -8.34 -13.42
CA THR A 47 -4.49 -9.42 -14.05
C THR A 47 -5.05 -10.79 -13.67
N MET A 48 -5.40 -11.01 -12.40
CA MET A 48 -6.02 -12.26 -11.96
C MET A 48 -7.40 -12.47 -12.59
N MET A 49 -8.22 -11.41 -12.66
CA MET A 49 -9.53 -11.47 -13.29
C MET A 49 -9.43 -11.82 -14.77
N GLU A 50 -8.53 -11.18 -15.51
CA GLU A 50 -8.28 -11.45 -16.93
C GLU A 50 -7.78 -12.88 -17.14
N ALA A 51 -6.79 -13.32 -16.35
CA ALA A 51 -6.26 -14.69 -16.42
C ALA A 51 -7.35 -15.74 -16.14
N LYS A 52 -8.23 -15.50 -15.16
CA LYS A 52 -9.36 -16.38 -14.86
C LYS A 52 -10.41 -16.36 -15.97
N LYS A 53 -10.76 -15.19 -16.51
CA LYS A 53 -11.67 -15.05 -17.66
C LYS A 53 -11.17 -15.84 -18.87
N GLU A 54 -9.87 -15.76 -19.17
CA GLU A 54 -9.25 -16.53 -20.25
C GLU A 54 -9.22 -18.04 -19.95
N SER A 55 -8.98 -18.41 -18.70
CA SER A 55 -9.07 -19.81 -18.27
C SER A 55 -10.47 -20.40 -18.50
N LEU A 56 -11.54 -19.66 -18.21
CA LEU A 56 -12.91 -20.13 -18.45
C LEU A 56 -13.18 -20.39 -19.94
N LYS A 57 -12.67 -19.54 -20.84
CA LYS A 57 -12.77 -19.78 -22.29
C LYS A 57 -12.06 -21.07 -22.67
N ASN A 58 -10.84 -21.26 -22.20
CA ASN A 58 -10.05 -22.46 -22.47
C ASN A 58 -10.72 -23.72 -21.92
N TYR A 59 -11.31 -23.65 -20.72
CA TYR A 59 -12.07 -24.76 -20.16
C TYR A 59 -13.26 -25.14 -21.05
N LEU A 60 -14.09 -24.18 -21.48
CA LEU A 60 -15.22 -24.51 -22.36
C LEU A 60 -14.78 -24.98 -23.75
N ALA A 61 -13.67 -24.45 -24.29
CA ALA A 61 -13.10 -24.93 -25.55
C ALA A 61 -12.66 -26.41 -25.45
N ILE A 62 -11.98 -26.78 -24.37
CA ILE A 62 -11.60 -28.17 -24.09
C ILE A 62 -12.84 -29.04 -23.91
N VAL A 63 -13.85 -28.56 -23.19
CA VAL A 63 -15.10 -29.32 -22.98
C VAL A 63 -15.83 -29.55 -24.31
N LYS A 64 -16.05 -28.49 -25.11
CA LYS A 64 -16.69 -28.60 -26.43
C LYS A 64 -15.97 -29.58 -27.33
N THR A 65 -14.63 -29.51 -27.39
CA THR A 65 -13.84 -30.43 -28.22
C THR A 65 -13.84 -31.87 -27.70
N SER A 66 -13.93 -32.06 -26.38
CA SER A 66 -13.99 -33.40 -25.75
C SER A 66 -15.33 -34.09 -25.95
N ILE A 67 -16.44 -33.35 -25.98
CA ILE A 67 -17.79 -33.93 -26.19
C ILE A 67 -18.12 -34.09 -27.68
N LEU A 68 -17.43 -33.40 -28.58
CA LEU A 68 -17.71 -33.41 -30.02
C LEU A 68 -17.72 -34.82 -30.66
N PRO A 69 -16.79 -35.74 -30.34
CA PRO A 69 -16.83 -37.11 -30.86
C PRO A 69 -18.05 -37.90 -30.37
N ILE A 70 -18.54 -37.62 -29.16
CA ILE A 70 -19.74 -38.24 -28.60
C ILE A 70 -20.97 -37.74 -29.35
N ILE A 71 -21.05 -36.42 -29.56
CA ILE A 71 -22.14 -35.77 -30.30
C ILE A 71 -22.22 -36.28 -31.75
N LYS A 72 -21.07 -36.51 -32.40
CA LYS A 72 -20.99 -37.02 -33.79
C LYS A 72 -21.09 -38.55 -33.91
N SER A 73 -21.29 -39.27 -32.82
CA SER A 73 -21.39 -40.73 -32.86
C SER A 73 -22.74 -41.17 -33.46
N ASP A 74 -22.74 -42.29 -34.17
CA ASP A 74 -23.95 -42.91 -34.74
C ASP A 74 -24.70 -43.69 -33.64
N GLN A 75 -25.23 -42.95 -32.67
CA GLN A 75 -25.99 -43.48 -31.54
C GLN A 75 -27.31 -42.74 -31.39
N PRO A 76 -28.33 -43.39 -30.80
CA PRO A 76 -29.57 -42.71 -30.46
C PRO A 76 -29.33 -41.43 -29.62
N GLU A 77 -30.12 -40.40 -29.89
CA GLU A 77 -29.94 -39.06 -29.29
C GLU A 77 -29.98 -39.08 -27.76
N ASP A 78 -30.84 -39.92 -27.17
CA ASP A 78 -30.94 -40.13 -25.73
C ASP A 78 -29.64 -40.67 -25.13
N VAL A 79 -29.00 -41.63 -25.81
CA VAL A 79 -27.70 -42.20 -25.41
C VAL A 79 -26.60 -41.15 -25.53
N VAL A 80 -26.59 -40.38 -26.62
CA VAL A 80 -25.62 -39.28 -26.82
C VAL A 80 -25.77 -38.24 -25.71
N ARG A 81 -26.99 -37.78 -25.42
CA ARG A 81 -27.27 -36.80 -24.35
C ARG A 81 -26.84 -37.32 -22.99
N GLN A 82 -27.12 -38.59 -22.66
CA GLN A 82 -26.70 -39.20 -21.40
C GLN A 82 -25.18 -39.25 -21.25
N LYS A 83 -24.45 -39.57 -22.32
CA LYS A 83 -22.99 -39.59 -22.32
C LYS A 83 -22.41 -38.17 -22.18
N VAL A 84 -22.99 -37.19 -22.85
CA VAL A 84 -22.58 -35.78 -22.71
C VAL A 84 -22.83 -35.30 -21.27
N ASP A 85 -24.01 -35.54 -20.70
CA ASP A 85 -24.31 -35.22 -19.29
C ASP A 85 -23.25 -35.81 -18.33
N ALA A 86 -22.94 -37.09 -18.48
CA ALA A 86 -21.96 -37.78 -17.64
C ALA A 86 -20.57 -37.10 -17.70
N VAL A 87 -20.13 -36.71 -18.91
CA VAL A 87 -18.86 -35.97 -19.08
C VAL A 87 -18.93 -34.60 -18.40
N LEU A 88 -19.95 -33.79 -18.71
CA LEU A 88 -20.10 -32.44 -18.14
C LEU A 88 -20.12 -32.47 -16.61
N ARG A 89 -20.84 -33.44 -16.04
CA ARG A 89 -21.00 -33.63 -14.59
C ARG A 89 -19.71 -34.09 -13.90
N SER A 90 -18.88 -34.86 -14.60
CA SER A 90 -17.61 -35.38 -14.08
C SER A 90 -16.53 -34.30 -13.94
N ILE A 91 -16.63 -33.21 -14.70
CA ILE A 91 -15.61 -32.18 -14.75
C ILE A 91 -15.70 -31.28 -13.51
N ARG A 92 -14.62 -31.30 -12.72
CA ARG A 92 -14.41 -30.44 -11.56
C ARG A 92 -13.01 -29.84 -11.60
N TYR A 93 -12.86 -28.60 -11.15
CA TYR A 93 -11.56 -27.91 -11.08
C TYR A 93 -11.56 -26.85 -9.98
N GLY A 94 -10.41 -26.17 -9.76
CA GLY A 94 -10.32 -25.06 -8.81
C GLY A 94 -10.70 -25.46 -7.39
N SER A 95 -10.03 -26.48 -6.84
CA SER A 95 -10.32 -27.04 -5.51
C SER A 95 -11.77 -27.51 -5.34
N ASN A 96 -12.33 -28.11 -6.39
CA ASN A 96 -13.69 -28.66 -6.45
C ASN A 96 -14.84 -27.61 -6.42
N ASN A 97 -14.52 -26.31 -6.57
CA ASN A 97 -15.52 -25.26 -6.69
C ASN A 97 -15.97 -25.00 -8.13
N GLY A 98 -15.10 -25.29 -9.11
CA GLY A 98 -15.38 -25.13 -10.53
C GLY A 98 -16.07 -26.36 -11.12
N TYR A 99 -17.05 -26.14 -11.98
CA TYR A 99 -17.87 -27.17 -12.64
C TYR A 99 -18.46 -26.63 -13.95
N ILE A 100 -18.95 -27.54 -14.78
CA ILE A 100 -19.69 -27.21 -16.01
C ILE A 100 -21.19 -27.34 -15.75
N PHE A 101 -21.97 -26.40 -16.30
CA PHE A 101 -23.43 -26.46 -16.29
C PHE A 101 -23.97 -26.27 -17.71
N ALA A 102 -25.17 -26.81 -17.97
CA ALA A 102 -25.85 -26.67 -19.25
C ALA A 102 -27.31 -26.29 -19.04
N ILE A 103 -27.80 -25.35 -19.83
CA ILE A 103 -29.17 -24.83 -19.74
C ILE A 103 -29.71 -24.72 -21.17
N ALA A 104 -30.92 -25.21 -21.41
CA ALA A 104 -31.58 -25.05 -22.69
C ALA A 104 -31.98 -23.59 -22.93
N TYR A 105 -32.11 -23.19 -24.19
CA TYR A 105 -32.44 -21.80 -24.54
C TYR A 105 -33.80 -21.29 -24.05
N ASP A 106 -34.70 -22.20 -23.67
CA ASP A 106 -36.00 -21.90 -23.04
C ASP A 106 -35.91 -21.74 -21.51
N GLY A 107 -34.70 -21.85 -20.94
CA GLY A 107 -34.41 -21.73 -19.52
C GLY A 107 -34.52 -23.04 -18.75
N ILE A 108 -34.76 -24.19 -19.39
CA ILE A 108 -34.78 -25.48 -18.69
C ILE A 108 -33.35 -25.90 -18.35
N THR A 109 -33.04 -26.03 -17.06
CA THR A 109 -31.73 -26.49 -16.61
C THR A 109 -31.53 -27.97 -16.98
N GLN A 110 -30.43 -28.28 -17.67
CA GLN A 110 -30.13 -29.63 -18.16
C GLN A 110 -29.10 -30.31 -17.26
N VAL A 111 -28.00 -29.61 -16.96
CA VAL A 111 -26.91 -30.13 -16.12
C VAL A 111 -26.55 -29.09 -15.07
N GLN A 112 -26.68 -29.43 -13.79
CA GLN A 112 -26.31 -28.57 -12.67
C GLN A 112 -25.72 -29.38 -11.51
N PRO A 113 -24.39 -29.62 -11.51
CA PRO A 113 -23.73 -30.51 -10.56
C PRO A 113 -23.79 -30.07 -9.10
N ILE A 114 -24.07 -28.79 -8.80
CA ILE A 114 -24.09 -28.25 -7.44
C ILE A 114 -25.50 -28.23 -6.85
N LYS A 115 -26.52 -28.03 -7.68
CA LYS A 115 -27.92 -27.93 -7.25
C LYS A 115 -28.81 -28.75 -8.17
N ILE A 116 -28.63 -30.07 -8.10
CA ILE A 116 -29.29 -31.08 -8.95
C ILE A 116 -30.82 -30.92 -8.95
N SER A 117 -31.40 -30.44 -7.84
CA SER A 117 -32.85 -30.17 -7.72
C SER A 117 -33.40 -29.13 -8.72
N LEU A 118 -32.56 -28.44 -9.47
CA LEU A 118 -32.94 -27.51 -10.54
C LEU A 118 -33.04 -28.19 -11.91
N GLU A 119 -32.42 -29.36 -12.10
CA GLU A 119 -32.46 -30.08 -13.38
C GLU A 119 -33.91 -30.42 -13.75
N GLY A 120 -34.27 -30.18 -15.02
CA GLY A 120 -35.63 -30.32 -15.55
C GLY A 120 -36.60 -29.18 -15.22
N LYS A 121 -36.19 -28.18 -14.43
CA LYS A 121 -37.01 -27.01 -14.12
C LYS A 121 -36.67 -25.84 -15.01
N ASN A 122 -37.67 -25.04 -15.34
CA ASN A 122 -37.45 -23.73 -15.95
C ASN A 122 -36.89 -22.78 -14.88
N THR A 123 -35.68 -22.29 -15.09
CA THR A 123 -34.97 -21.36 -14.20
C THR A 123 -34.74 -20.01 -14.85
N LEU A 124 -35.46 -19.67 -15.93
CA LEU A 124 -35.29 -18.42 -16.66
C LEU A 124 -35.53 -17.19 -15.78
N GLU A 125 -36.54 -17.26 -14.91
CA GLU A 125 -36.90 -16.20 -13.96
C GLU A 125 -36.16 -16.30 -12.62
N LEU A 126 -35.17 -17.20 -12.50
CA LEU A 126 -34.40 -17.34 -11.28
C LEU A 126 -33.50 -16.11 -11.09
N GLU A 127 -33.71 -15.43 -9.98
CA GLU A 127 -32.90 -14.29 -9.55
C GLU A 127 -31.93 -14.70 -8.46
N ASP A 128 -30.76 -14.07 -8.44
CA ASP A 128 -29.85 -14.15 -7.29
C ASP A 128 -30.30 -13.20 -6.15
N GLU A 129 -29.54 -13.17 -5.05
CA GLU A 129 -29.85 -12.31 -3.90
C GLU A 129 -29.79 -10.79 -4.19
N ASN A 130 -29.19 -10.40 -5.31
CA ASN A 130 -29.12 -9.01 -5.77
C ASN A 130 -30.18 -8.69 -6.85
N GLY A 131 -31.06 -9.64 -7.19
CA GLY A 131 -32.10 -9.49 -8.21
C GLY A 131 -31.62 -9.72 -9.64
N VAL A 132 -30.42 -10.29 -9.84
CA VAL A 132 -29.87 -10.54 -11.18
C VAL A 132 -30.48 -11.81 -11.77
N ARG A 133 -31.15 -11.70 -12.93
CA ARG A 133 -31.67 -12.83 -13.72
C ARG A 133 -30.56 -13.50 -14.53
N PHE A 134 -29.60 -14.06 -13.82
CA PHE A 134 -28.34 -14.50 -14.41
C PHE A 134 -28.51 -15.61 -15.47
N ILE A 135 -29.54 -16.46 -15.37
CA ILE A 135 -29.84 -17.48 -16.39
C ILE A 135 -30.23 -16.82 -17.72
N GLU A 136 -31.13 -15.84 -17.68
CA GLU A 136 -31.55 -15.08 -18.86
C GLU A 136 -30.36 -14.35 -19.48
N GLU A 137 -29.53 -13.71 -18.66
CA GLU A 137 -28.34 -12.99 -19.12
C GLU A 137 -27.30 -13.91 -19.74
N LEU A 138 -27.06 -15.09 -19.15
CA LEU A 138 -26.14 -16.10 -19.70
C LEU A 138 -26.63 -16.63 -21.05
N ILE A 139 -27.94 -16.87 -21.19
CA ILE A 139 -28.56 -17.28 -22.46
C ILE A 139 -28.39 -16.19 -23.51
N ARG A 140 -28.67 -14.93 -23.14
CA ARG A 140 -28.50 -13.77 -24.01
C ARG A 140 -27.05 -13.59 -24.47
N ALA A 141 -26.10 -13.73 -23.55
CA ALA A 141 -24.67 -13.64 -23.82
C ALA A 141 -24.19 -14.74 -24.79
N ALA A 142 -24.56 -16.00 -24.54
CA ALA A 142 -24.20 -17.11 -25.41
C ALA A 142 -24.81 -17.01 -26.81
N ARG A 143 -26.06 -16.53 -26.93
CA ARG A 143 -26.70 -16.30 -28.24
C ARG A 143 -26.01 -15.22 -29.06
N ASN A 144 -25.33 -14.26 -28.42
CA ASN A 144 -24.51 -13.25 -29.07
C ASN A 144 -23.07 -13.72 -29.32
N GLY A 145 -22.83 -15.04 -29.28
CA GLY A 145 -21.53 -15.69 -29.47
C GLY A 145 -20.98 -16.22 -28.15
N SER A 146 -20.71 -15.33 -27.20
CA SER A 146 -20.32 -15.69 -25.84
C SER A 146 -20.35 -14.47 -24.92
N GLY A 147 -20.28 -14.70 -23.61
CA GLY A 147 -20.08 -13.59 -22.68
C GLY A 147 -19.97 -13.99 -21.23
N TYR A 148 -19.68 -12.98 -20.41
CA TYR A 148 -19.50 -13.11 -18.98
C TYR A 148 -20.68 -12.50 -18.23
N VAL A 149 -21.11 -13.17 -17.17
CA VAL A 149 -22.16 -12.67 -16.26
C VAL A 149 -21.70 -12.88 -14.83
N GLU A 150 -21.83 -11.83 -14.02
CA GLU A 150 -21.52 -11.85 -12.59
C GLU A 150 -22.81 -11.96 -11.79
N TYR A 151 -22.86 -12.88 -10.84
CA TYR A 151 -24.02 -13.13 -9.99
C TYR A 151 -23.62 -13.86 -8.72
N MET A 152 -24.49 -13.85 -7.71
CA MET A 152 -24.31 -14.58 -6.47
C MET A 152 -24.79 -16.03 -6.62
N TRP A 153 -23.94 -16.99 -6.23
CA TRP A 153 -24.29 -18.41 -6.32
C TRP A 153 -23.67 -19.25 -5.22
N ARG A 154 -24.31 -20.38 -4.92
CA ARG A 154 -23.82 -21.30 -3.87
C ARG A 154 -22.45 -21.88 -4.23
N LYS A 155 -21.44 -21.53 -3.44
CA LYS A 155 -20.07 -22.03 -3.52
C LYS A 155 -19.95 -23.39 -2.83
N PRO A 156 -19.52 -24.47 -3.52
CA PRO A 156 -19.50 -25.82 -2.96
C PRO A 156 -18.69 -25.95 -1.67
N SER A 157 -17.53 -25.30 -1.58
CA SER A 157 -16.61 -25.47 -0.43
C SER A 157 -17.12 -24.89 0.89
N ILE A 158 -18.00 -23.90 0.84
CA ILE A 158 -18.56 -23.23 2.05
C ILE A 158 -20.08 -23.37 2.16
N GLU A 159 -20.70 -23.98 1.14
CA GLU A 159 -22.15 -24.16 0.99
C GLU A 159 -23.01 -22.89 1.09
N GLN A 160 -22.40 -21.72 0.96
CA GLN A 160 -23.03 -20.41 1.05
C GLN A 160 -22.96 -19.68 -0.29
N SER A 161 -23.77 -18.64 -0.42
CA SER A 161 -23.75 -17.75 -1.58
C SER A 161 -22.45 -16.95 -1.62
N ALA A 162 -21.84 -16.83 -2.79
CA ALA A 162 -20.62 -16.06 -3.03
C ALA A 162 -20.64 -15.46 -4.45
N PRO A 163 -19.96 -14.32 -4.68
CA PRO A 163 -19.91 -13.70 -6.00
C PRO A 163 -19.20 -14.62 -6.99
N LYS A 164 -19.84 -14.87 -8.13
CA LYS A 164 -19.37 -15.77 -9.17
C LYS A 164 -19.38 -15.05 -10.51
N LEU A 165 -18.27 -15.11 -11.24
CA LEU A 165 -18.22 -14.72 -12.64
C LEU A 165 -18.29 -15.98 -13.50
N ALA A 166 -19.37 -16.13 -14.26
CA ALA A 166 -19.53 -17.22 -15.21
C ALA A 166 -19.30 -16.74 -16.64
N TYR A 167 -18.82 -17.65 -17.47
CA TYR A 167 -18.70 -17.50 -18.91
C TYR A 167 -19.62 -18.53 -19.58
N ALA A 168 -20.38 -18.10 -20.57
CA ALA A 168 -21.27 -18.97 -21.34
C ALA A 168 -20.98 -18.90 -22.84
N VAL A 169 -21.14 -20.06 -23.49
CA VAL A 169 -21.04 -20.24 -24.94
C VAL A 169 -22.21 -21.09 -25.44
N ASP A 170 -22.45 -21.05 -26.73
CA ASP A 170 -23.45 -21.87 -27.39
C ASP A 170 -23.05 -23.37 -27.45
N LEU A 171 -24.07 -24.23 -27.44
CA LEU A 171 -23.98 -25.63 -27.83
C LEU A 171 -25.20 -25.95 -28.72
N PRO A 172 -25.11 -25.59 -30.02
CA PRO A 172 -26.25 -25.61 -30.93
C PRO A 172 -26.83 -27.01 -31.15
N GLU A 173 -26.01 -28.07 -31.05
CA GLU A 173 -26.43 -29.45 -31.29
C GLU A 173 -27.55 -29.91 -30.33
N PHE A 174 -27.67 -29.29 -29.16
CA PHE A 174 -28.76 -29.56 -28.21
C PHE A 174 -29.68 -28.36 -27.94
N ASN A 175 -29.48 -27.22 -28.63
CA ASN A 175 -30.10 -25.95 -28.28
C ASN A 175 -29.84 -25.53 -26.81
N TRP A 176 -28.62 -25.79 -26.34
CA TRP A 176 -28.17 -25.46 -24.99
C TRP A 176 -27.15 -24.32 -25.02
N ILE A 177 -26.96 -23.72 -23.85
CA ILE A 177 -25.74 -23.02 -23.50
C ILE A 177 -24.88 -23.93 -22.62
N LEU A 178 -23.57 -23.85 -22.78
CA LEU A 178 -22.61 -24.37 -21.81
C LEU A 178 -22.03 -23.22 -21.02
N GLY A 179 -21.97 -23.39 -19.71
CA GLY A 179 -21.41 -22.40 -18.82
C GLY A 179 -20.47 -22.99 -17.79
N THR A 180 -19.55 -22.15 -17.34
CA THR A 180 -18.55 -22.46 -16.31
C THR A 180 -18.18 -21.17 -15.60
N GLY A 181 -17.57 -21.21 -14.42
CA GLY A 181 -17.24 -19.97 -13.71
C GLY A 181 -16.31 -20.17 -12.52
N PHE A 182 -15.82 -19.07 -11.99
CA PHE A 182 -15.05 -19.04 -10.74
C PHE A 182 -15.69 -18.05 -9.76
N TYR A 183 -15.42 -18.25 -8.48
CA TYR A 183 -15.88 -17.35 -7.44
C TYR A 183 -14.86 -16.24 -7.21
N ILE A 184 -15.34 -14.99 -7.17
CA ILE A 184 -14.52 -13.77 -7.11
C ILE A 184 -13.86 -13.62 -5.73
N ASP A 185 -14.49 -14.15 -4.68
CA ASP A 185 -13.97 -14.14 -3.31
C ASP A 185 -12.60 -14.83 -3.18
N ASP A 186 -12.29 -15.82 -4.02
CA ASP A 186 -10.96 -16.44 -4.08
C ASP A 186 -9.86 -15.42 -4.45
N ILE A 187 -10.20 -14.41 -5.27
CA ILE A 187 -9.31 -13.30 -5.60
C ILE A 187 -9.28 -12.28 -4.46
N ASP A 188 -10.43 -11.99 -3.86
CA ASP A 188 -10.52 -11.07 -2.72
C ASP A 188 -9.63 -11.51 -1.56
N LEU A 189 -9.58 -12.82 -1.25
CA LEU A 189 -8.67 -13.38 -0.25
C LEU A 189 -7.18 -13.13 -0.56
N VAL A 190 -6.79 -13.13 -1.83
CA VAL A 190 -5.42 -12.80 -2.26
C VAL A 190 -5.17 -11.31 -2.10
N ILE A 191 -6.14 -10.47 -2.47
CA ILE A 191 -6.05 -9.01 -2.31
C ILE A 191 -5.95 -8.62 -0.85
N GLU A 192 -6.75 -9.21 0.04
CA GLU A 192 -6.66 -8.97 1.48
C GLU A 192 -5.29 -9.31 2.05
N ARG A 193 -4.67 -10.41 1.59
CA ARG A 193 -3.32 -10.78 2.01
C ARG A 193 -2.30 -9.72 1.57
N ARG A 194 -2.40 -9.25 0.31
CA ARG A 194 -1.54 -8.18 -0.20
C ARG A 194 -1.72 -6.87 0.56
N GLN A 195 -2.96 -6.52 0.91
CA GLN A 195 -3.24 -5.34 1.72
C GLN A 195 -2.56 -5.42 3.09
N ARG A 196 -2.61 -6.58 3.76
CA ARG A 196 -1.90 -6.80 5.04
C ARG A 196 -0.39 -6.65 4.88
N GLU A 197 0.19 -7.19 3.81
CA GLU A 197 1.62 -7.02 3.51
C GLU A 197 2.01 -5.55 3.33
N ILE A 198 1.16 -4.75 2.69
CA ILE A 198 1.35 -3.30 2.55
C ILE A 198 1.27 -2.61 3.91
N ASP A 199 0.25 -2.93 4.72
CA ASP A 199 0.07 -2.35 6.05
C ASP A 199 1.26 -2.66 6.97
N ASP A 200 1.79 -3.88 6.90
CA ASP A 200 2.95 -4.29 7.68
C ASP A 200 4.22 -3.59 7.21
N LYS A 201 4.40 -3.39 5.89
CA LYS A 201 5.48 -2.54 5.35
C LYS A 201 5.36 -1.10 5.84
N VAL A 202 4.16 -0.51 5.84
CA VAL A 202 3.92 0.84 6.35
C VAL A 202 4.29 0.93 7.83
N LYS A 203 3.87 -0.03 8.66
CA LYS A 203 4.21 -0.07 10.09
C LYS A 203 5.71 -0.20 10.31
N ALA A 204 6.37 -1.13 9.61
CA ALA A 204 7.81 -1.36 9.74
C ALA A 204 8.61 -0.11 9.33
N THR A 205 8.29 0.49 8.19
CA THR A 205 8.93 1.73 7.73
C THR A 205 8.67 2.88 8.71
N THR A 206 7.45 3.00 9.25
CA THR A 206 7.13 4.03 10.25
C THR A 206 8.00 3.88 11.50
N ILE A 207 8.08 2.67 12.07
CA ILE A 207 8.89 2.39 13.26
C ILE A 207 10.37 2.68 12.97
N LEU A 208 10.89 2.19 11.84
CA LEU A 208 12.28 2.42 11.46
C LEU A 208 12.59 3.91 11.29
N SER A 209 11.73 4.66 10.58
CA SER A 209 11.89 6.10 10.39
C SER A 209 11.82 6.88 11.70
N LEU A 210 10.98 6.47 12.65
CA LEU A 210 10.93 7.08 13.98
C LEU A 210 12.20 6.82 14.79
N VAL A 211 12.73 5.59 14.76
CA VAL A 211 13.99 5.23 15.45
C VAL A 211 15.16 5.99 14.83
N VAL A 212 15.30 5.97 13.50
CA VAL A 212 16.35 6.71 12.79
C VAL A 212 16.21 8.22 13.03
N GLY A 213 15.00 8.76 12.96
CA GLY A 213 14.72 10.16 13.25
C GLY A 213 15.10 10.56 14.67
N LEU A 214 14.80 9.70 15.66
CA LEU A 214 15.18 9.92 17.06
C LEU A 214 16.71 9.90 17.24
N VAL A 215 17.40 8.95 16.63
CA VAL A 215 18.88 8.87 16.68
C VAL A 215 19.51 10.14 16.08
N ILE A 216 19.06 10.57 14.89
CA ILE A 216 19.53 11.79 14.24
C ILE A 216 19.29 13.02 15.13
N LEU A 217 18.09 13.10 15.74
CA LEU A 217 17.73 14.20 16.64
C LEU A 217 18.65 14.26 17.87
N LEU A 218 18.91 13.11 18.51
CA LEU A 218 19.80 13.02 19.67
C LEU A 218 21.23 13.42 19.33
N VAL A 219 21.75 12.94 18.19
CA VAL A 219 23.10 13.30 17.71
C VAL A 219 23.19 14.81 17.48
N ILE A 220 22.21 15.41 16.81
CA ILE A 220 22.22 16.84 16.53
C ILE A 220 22.08 17.67 17.81
N ILE A 221 21.26 17.26 18.76
CA ILE A 221 21.17 17.92 20.07
C ILE A 221 22.53 17.84 20.78
N ALA A 222 23.17 16.67 20.80
CA ALA A 222 24.49 16.49 21.43
C ALA A 222 25.56 17.40 20.80
N VAL A 223 25.62 17.43 19.47
CA VAL A 223 26.54 18.31 18.72
C VAL A 223 26.24 19.79 18.99
N ASN A 224 24.98 20.21 18.97
CA ASN A 224 24.61 21.60 19.27
C ASN A 224 24.98 22.00 20.69
N LEU A 225 24.78 21.13 21.68
CA LEU A 225 25.17 21.39 23.07
C LEU A 225 26.69 21.48 23.22
N TRP A 226 27.44 20.63 22.53
CA TRP A 226 28.90 20.65 22.51
C TRP A 226 29.44 21.95 21.90
N ILE A 227 29.01 22.30 20.67
CA ILE A 227 29.40 23.53 19.98
C ILE A 227 28.98 24.75 20.79
N SER A 228 27.72 24.81 21.24
CA SER A 228 27.21 25.97 21.98
C SER A 228 28.00 26.20 23.26
N ASN A 229 28.38 25.16 23.99
CA ASN A 229 29.08 25.35 25.26
C ASN A 229 30.57 25.67 25.06
N HIS A 230 31.25 24.98 24.14
CA HIS A 230 32.70 25.07 24.00
C HIS A 230 33.15 26.14 23.03
N ALA A 231 32.51 26.24 21.85
CA ALA A 231 32.94 27.14 20.79
C ALA A 231 32.31 28.55 20.91
N LEU A 232 31.10 28.67 21.48
CA LEU A 232 30.37 29.94 21.47
C LEU A 232 30.20 30.56 22.87
N VAL A 233 29.51 29.88 23.79
CA VAL A 233 29.07 30.50 25.05
C VAL A 233 30.23 30.74 26.00
N LYS A 234 31.16 29.79 26.17
CA LYS A 234 32.28 29.93 27.10
C LYS A 234 33.22 31.10 26.73
N PRO A 235 33.75 31.19 25.50
CA PRO A 235 34.59 32.33 25.09
C PRO A 235 33.89 33.68 25.23
N ILE A 236 32.64 33.80 24.78
CA ILE A 236 31.87 35.06 24.88
C ILE A 236 31.68 35.45 26.35
N ARG A 237 31.43 34.49 27.23
CA ARG A 237 31.26 34.75 28.66
C ARG A 237 32.56 35.18 29.32
N GLU A 238 33.69 34.59 28.96
CA GLU A 238 35.02 34.99 29.43
C GLU A 238 35.35 36.42 28.98
N LEU A 239 35.13 36.74 27.69
CA LEU A 239 35.31 38.10 27.17
C LEU A 239 34.39 39.12 27.85
N SER A 240 33.12 38.77 28.05
CA SER A 240 32.16 39.62 28.75
C SER A 240 32.56 39.87 30.21
N GLU A 241 33.11 38.88 30.90
CA GLU A 241 33.56 39.02 32.27
C GLU A 241 34.82 39.87 32.36
N SER A 242 35.79 39.67 31.45
CA SER A 242 36.99 40.51 31.37
C SER A 242 36.64 41.98 31.10
N ALA A 243 35.72 42.24 30.16
CA ALA A 243 35.22 43.59 29.92
C ALA A 243 34.54 44.20 31.17
N ARG A 244 33.81 43.39 31.94
CA ARG A 244 33.20 43.81 33.22
C ARG A 244 34.27 44.15 34.26
N GLN A 245 35.28 43.32 34.44
CA GLN A 245 36.37 43.59 35.39
C GLN A 245 37.13 44.88 35.03
N MET A 246 37.39 45.10 33.73
CA MET A 246 37.98 46.34 33.24
C MET A 246 37.13 47.57 33.56
N SER A 247 35.80 47.49 33.43
CA SER A 247 34.90 48.59 33.79
C SER A 247 34.93 48.94 35.28
N LEU A 248 35.29 47.97 36.13
CA LEU A 248 35.46 48.14 37.58
C LEU A 248 36.89 48.58 37.96
N GLY A 249 37.75 48.90 36.98
CA GLY A 249 39.12 49.37 37.19
C GLY A 249 40.15 48.26 37.41
N LYS A 250 39.77 46.98 37.32
CA LYS A 250 40.67 45.83 37.39
C LYS A 250 41.14 45.49 35.98
N MET A 251 42.36 45.92 35.66
CA MET A 251 42.91 45.91 34.30
C MET A 251 44.02 44.87 34.10
N ASP A 252 44.28 44.08 35.13
CA ASP A 252 45.34 43.08 35.29
C ASP A 252 44.89 41.66 34.92
N THR A 253 43.63 41.47 34.53
CA THR A 253 43.10 40.17 34.08
C THR A 253 43.63 39.77 32.70
N GLU A 254 44.22 38.58 32.58
CA GLU A 254 44.61 37.99 31.29
C GLU A 254 43.38 37.51 30.50
N ILE A 255 43.34 37.83 29.21
CA ILE A 255 42.29 37.40 28.29
C ILE A 255 42.83 36.22 27.47
N ASN A 256 42.54 34.99 27.93
CA ASN A 256 43.08 33.75 27.36
C ASN A 256 42.12 33.07 26.38
N VAL A 257 41.40 33.88 25.59
CA VAL A 257 40.55 33.38 24.50
C VAL A 257 41.38 33.32 23.23
N GLU A 258 41.60 32.10 22.75
CA GLU A 258 42.22 31.79 21.46
C GLU A 258 41.17 31.18 20.54
N SER A 259 40.86 31.86 19.44
CA SER A 259 39.97 31.38 18.39
C SER A 259 40.38 32.00 17.05
N ASN A 260 40.09 31.30 15.96
CA ASN A 260 40.38 31.74 14.59
C ASN A 260 39.12 32.17 13.82
N ASP A 261 38.02 32.41 14.53
CA ASP A 261 36.73 32.88 14.00
C ASP A 261 36.41 34.29 14.52
N GLU A 262 35.17 34.75 14.33
CA GLU A 262 34.70 36.07 14.78
C GLU A 262 34.83 36.26 16.31
N ILE A 263 34.88 35.19 17.09
CA ILE A 263 35.14 35.25 18.53
C ILE A 263 36.60 35.63 18.80
N GLY A 264 37.53 35.14 17.96
CA GLY A 264 38.94 35.52 18.01
C GLY A 264 39.15 37.00 17.69
N GLU A 265 38.51 37.48 16.62
CA GLU A 265 38.52 38.90 16.25
C GLU A 265 37.99 39.79 17.39
N LEU A 266 36.90 39.36 18.05
CA LEU A 266 36.34 40.03 19.22
C LEU A 266 37.31 40.00 20.40
N ALA A 267 37.95 38.85 20.67
CA ALA A 267 38.92 38.72 21.75
C ALA A 267 40.09 39.70 21.57
N ASP A 268 40.61 39.81 20.35
CA ASP A 268 41.69 40.73 20.02
C ASP A 268 41.27 42.19 20.13
N ALA A 269 40.03 42.52 19.73
CA ALA A 269 39.48 43.86 19.93
C ALA A 269 39.41 44.24 21.42
N VAL A 270 38.94 43.32 22.28
CA VAL A 270 38.88 43.54 23.73
C VAL A 270 40.29 43.66 24.34
N LYS A 271 41.26 42.83 23.93
CA LYS A 271 42.68 42.94 24.35
C LYS A 271 43.27 44.31 24.00
N ARG A 272 43.03 44.81 22.78
CA ARG A 272 43.48 46.15 22.35
C ARG A 272 42.86 47.26 23.21
N MET A 273 41.56 47.15 23.53
CA MET A 273 40.87 48.10 24.40
C MET A 273 41.46 48.13 25.82
N GLN A 274 41.73 46.96 26.41
CA GLN A 274 42.37 46.84 27.73
C GLN A 274 43.73 47.55 27.78
N LYS A 275 44.56 47.32 26.77
CA LYS A 275 45.88 47.96 26.66
C LYS A 275 45.77 49.48 26.57
N SER A 276 44.82 49.99 25.78
CA SER A 276 44.58 51.42 25.64
C SER A 276 44.13 52.07 26.96
N LEU A 277 43.16 51.46 27.65
CA LEU A 277 42.65 51.95 28.93
C LEU A 277 43.73 51.93 30.03
N LEU A 278 44.56 50.88 30.09
CA LEU A 278 45.71 50.81 31.00
C LEU A 278 46.68 51.99 30.82
N VAL A 279 46.99 52.35 29.57
CA VAL A 279 47.87 53.48 29.27
C VAL A 279 47.25 54.79 29.75
N ILE A 280 45.94 55.00 29.51
CA ILE A 280 45.23 56.19 29.96
C ILE A 280 45.21 56.27 31.50
N PHE A 281 44.87 55.17 32.19
CA PHE A 281 44.84 55.12 33.65
C PHE A 281 46.21 55.40 34.29
N LYS A 282 47.30 54.86 33.72
CA LYS A 282 48.66 55.14 34.18
C LYS A 282 49.03 56.61 34.02
N LYS A 283 48.67 57.23 32.89
CA LYS A 283 48.90 58.66 32.66
C LYS A 283 48.12 59.55 33.64
N LEU A 284 46.90 59.18 34.00
CA LEU A 284 46.08 59.93 34.96
C LEU A 284 46.61 59.81 36.40
N LYS A 285 47.19 58.68 36.81
CA LYS A 285 47.80 58.49 38.13
C LYS A 285 49.14 59.20 38.34
N GLN A 286 49.79 59.66 37.27
CA GLN A 286 51.09 60.35 37.31
C GLN A 286 50.97 61.88 37.35
N LYS A 287 49.76 62.42 37.31
CA LYS A 287 49.43 63.83 37.61
C LYS A 287 48.87 63.94 39.02
#